data_AF-A0A2D9DGA7-F1
#
_entry.id   AF-A0A2D9DGA7-F1
#
_cell.length_a   1.000
_cell.length_b   1.000
_cell.length_c   1.000
_cell.angle_alpha   90.00
_cell.angle_beta   90.00
_cell.angle_gamma   90.00
#
_symmetry.space_group_name_H-M   'P 1'
#
loop_
_entity.id
_entity.type
_entity.pdbx_description
1 polymer ?
#
loop_
_entity_poly.entity_id
_entity_poly.type
_entity_poly.pdbx_seq_one_letter_code
_entity_poly.pdbx_strand_id
1 'polypeptide(L)' 'MSLPEQTKTLLETLSFPVSYDKKGQSIKDANGLFVCDVRGWSKIQFMDKAEERHNAIGFVIADLLNSLRK' A
#
# COMPACT_ATOMS: atom_id res chain seq x y z
N MET A 1 23.59 3.23 6.29
CA MET A 1 23.49 2.67 4.93
C MET A 1 22.71 3.64 4.08
N SER A 2 23.15 3.93 2.86
CA SER A 2 22.35 4.71 1.91
C SER A 2 21.16 3.89 1.45
N LEU A 3 19.98 4.50 1.36
CA LEU A 3 18.81 3.84 0.78
C LEU A 3 19.10 3.49 -0.69
N PRO A 4 18.59 2.33 -1.19
CA PRO A 4 18.61 2.01 -2.61
C PRO A 4 17.97 3.14 -3.44
N GLU A 5 18.45 3.34 -4.66
CA GLU A 5 17.98 4.43 -5.52
C GLU A 5 16.47 4.35 -5.79
N GLN A 6 15.95 3.13 -5.99
CA GLN A 6 14.53 2.88 -6.19
C GLN A 6 13.70 3.34 -4.97
N THR A 7 14.24 3.20 -3.76
CA THR A 7 13.57 3.67 -2.54
C THR A 7 13.53 5.19 -2.49
N LYS A 8 14.61 5.89 -2.91
CA LYS A 8 14.60 7.35 -2.98
C LYS A 8 13.57 7.85 -3.99
N THR A 9 13.56 7.29 -5.20
CA THR A 9 12.57 7.63 -6.23
C THR A 9 11.14 7.44 -5.73
N LEU A 10 10.87 6.35 -5.01
CA LEU A 10 9.57 6.11 -4.38
C LEU A 10 9.23 7.22 -3.36
N LEU A 11 10.16 7.58 -2.48
CA LEU A 11 9.95 8.60 -1.45
C LEU A 11 9.72 10.00 -2.03
N GLU A 12 10.34 10.31 -3.18
CA GLU A 12 10.13 11.57 -3.91
C GLU A 12 8.81 11.59 -4.68
N THR A 13 8.29 10.43 -5.08
CA THR A 13 7.05 10.32 -5.87
C THR A 13 5.79 10.49 -5.02
N LEU A 14 5.82 10.03 -3.77
CA LEU A 14 4.62 9.92 -2.92
C LEU A 14 4.48 11.08 -1.94
N SER A 15 3.25 11.57 -1.77
CA SER A 15 2.89 12.44 -0.65
C SER A 15 2.48 11.58 0.55
N PHE A 16 3.21 11.70 1.66
CA PHE A 16 2.93 10.92 2.87
C PHE A 16 2.11 11.72 3.88
N PRO A 17 1.29 11.06 4.73
CA PRO A 17 1.10 9.61 4.81
C PRO A 17 0.25 9.07 3.66
N VAL A 18 0.56 7.85 3.22
CA VAL A 18 -0.31 7.08 2.34
C VAL A 18 -1.35 6.32 3.17
N SER A 19 -2.48 5.99 2.56
CA SER A 19 -3.57 5.25 3.20
C SER A 19 -4.15 4.20 2.26
N TYR A 20 -4.63 3.09 2.82
CA TYR A 20 -5.32 2.05 2.06
C TYR A 20 -6.84 2.29 2.06
N ASP A 21 -7.44 2.38 0.88
CA ASP A 21 -8.88 2.45 0.66
C ASP A 21 -9.44 1.06 0.38
N LYS A 22 -10.05 0.45 1.40
CA LYS A 22 -10.68 -0.89 1.29
C LYS A 22 -11.80 -0.97 0.25
N LYS A 23 -12.52 0.13 -0.01
CA LYS A 23 -13.63 0.12 -0.98
C LYS A 23 -13.08 0.09 -2.40
N GLY A 24 -12.04 0.89 -2.65
CA GLY A 24 -11.35 0.95 -3.94
C GLY A 24 -10.25 -0.10 -4.12
N GLN A 25 -9.92 -0.85 -3.07
CA GLN A 25 -8.76 -1.76 -3.02
C GLN A 25 -7.47 -1.10 -3.50
N SER A 26 -7.22 0.13 -3.07
CA SER A 26 -6.13 0.96 -3.59
C SER A 26 -5.40 1.73 -2.50
N ILE A 27 -4.17 2.13 -2.79
CA ILE A 27 -3.39 3.04 -1.95
C ILE A 27 -3.55 4.45 -2.49
N LYS A 28 -3.85 5.40 -1.59
CA LYS A 28 -3.92 6.83 -1.86
C LYS A 28 -2.85 7.57 -1.09
N ASP A 29 -2.31 8.63 -1.67
CA ASP A 29 -1.36 9.52 -1.02
C ASP A 29 -2.06 10.56 -0.12
N ALA A 30 -1.30 11.39 0.57
CA ALA A 30 -1.83 12.40 1.48
C ALA A 30 -2.69 13.47 0.79
N ASN A 31 -2.53 13.67 -0.52
CA ASN A 31 -3.35 14.57 -1.32
C ASN A 31 -4.62 13.89 -1.83
N GLY A 32 -4.85 12.62 -1.47
CA GLY A 32 -5.95 11.81 -1.95
C GLY A 32 -5.75 11.29 -3.38
N LEU A 33 -4.56 11.45 -3.95
CA LEU A 33 -4.24 10.95 -5.29
C LEU A 33 -4.04 9.43 -5.23
N PHE A 34 -4.48 8.76 -6.29
CA PHE A 34 -4.32 7.33 -6.44
C PHE A 34 -2.86 6.98 -6.72
N VAL A 35 -2.30 6.05 -5.93
CA VAL A 35 -0.92 5.57 -6.06
C VAL A 35 -0.89 4.25 -6.83
N CYS A 36 -1.59 3.24 -6.33
CA CYS A 36 -1.67 1.94 -6.98
C CYS A 36 -2.88 1.13 -6.50
N ASP A 37 -3.28 0.16 -7.32
CA ASP A 37 -4.25 -0.87 -6.91
C ASP A 37 -3.53 -2.00 -6.16
N VAL A 38 -4.16 -2.48 -5.10
CA VAL A 38 -3.78 -3.72 -4.42
C VAL A 38 -4.66 -4.83 -4.95
N ARG A 39 -4.30 -5.44 -6.07
CA ARG A 39 -5.03 -6.60 -6.63
C ARG A 39 -4.28 -7.89 -6.30
N GLY A 40 -4.78 -8.64 -5.32
CA GLY A 40 -4.07 -9.77 -4.70
C GLY A 40 -4.96 -10.98 -4.44
N TRP A 41 -5.93 -11.25 -5.32
CA TRP A 41 -6.97 -12.26 -5.07
C TRP A 41 -6.51 -13.71 -5.27
N SER A 42 -5.43 -13.98 -6.01
CA SER A 42 -4.97 -15.30 -6.47
C SER A 42 -5.23 -16.48 -5.51
N LYS A 43 -4.40 -16.70 -4.49
CA LYS A 43 -4.60 -17.78 -3.51
C LYS A 43 -5.68 -17.42 -2.47
N ILE A 44 -5.81 -16.12 -2.18
CA ILE A 44 -6.61 -15.60 -1.07
C ILE A 44 -8.10 -15.77 -1.30
N GLN A 45 -8.57 -15.70 -2.56
CA GLN A 45 -9.98 -15.89 -2.91
C GLN A 45 -10.53 -17.27 -2.53
N PHE A 46 -9.66 -18.26 -2.35
CA PHE A 46 -10.05 -19.62 -1.95
C PHE A 46 -9.95 -19.85 -0.43
N MET A 47 -9.67 -18.81 0.35
CA MET A 47 -9.53 -18.89 1.81
C MET A 47 -10.76 -18.34 2.52
N ASP A 48 -11.01 -18.82 3.74
CA ASP A 48 -11.98 -18.18 4.63
C ASP A 48 -11.59 -16.74 4.90
N LYS A 49 -12.60 -15.86 4.92
CA LYS A 49 -12.44 -14.41 5.12
C LYS A 49 -11.49 -13.78 4.10
N ALA A 50 -11.57 -14.22 2.83
CA ALA A 50 -10.74 -13.75 1.72
C ALA A 50 -10.61 -12.22 1.66
N GLU A 51 -11.74 -11.49 1.78
CA GLU A 51 -11.76 -10.03 1.74
C GLU A 51 -11.04 -9.40 2.95
N GLU A 52 -11.25 -9.91 4.17
CA GLU A 52 -10.53 -9.43 5.36
C GLU A 52 -9.02 -9.61 5.19
N ARG A 53 -8.59 -10.76 4.66
CA ARG A 53 -7.19 -11.08 4.41
C ARG A 53 -6.57 -10.20 3.32
N HIS A 54 -7.31 -9.96 2.24
CA HIS A 54 -6.87 -9.06 1.17
C HIS A 54 -6.72 -7.63 1.68
N ASN A 55 -7.70 -7.12 2.42
CA ASN A 55 -7.63 -5.80 3.05
C ASN A 55 -6.45 -5.68 4.02
N ALA A 56 -6.16 -6.72 4.81
CA ALA A 56 -5.02 -6.74 5.72
C ALA A 56 -3.68 -6.55 4.99
N ILE A 57 -3.52 -7.11 3.79
CA ILE A 57 -2.34 -6.87 2.95
C ILE A 57 -2.24 -5.40 2.56
N GLY A 58 -3.35 -4.80 2.12
CA GLY A 58 -3.39 -3.37 1.79
C GLY A 58 -2.95 -2.48 2.95
N PHE A 59 -3.45 -2.74 4.16
CA PHE A 59 -3.04 -2.02 5.36
C PHE A 59 -1.54 -2.20 5.68
N VAL A 60 -1.03 -3.43 5.63
CA VAL A 60 0.40 -3.70 5.88
C VAL A 60 1.29 -2.98 4.86
N ILE A 61 0.93 -2.97 3.58
CA ILE A 61 1.70 -2.24 2.56
C ILE A 61 1.71 -0.74 2.87
N ALA A 62 0.55 -0.14 3.18
CA ALA A 62 0.48 1.28 3.51
C ALA A 62 1.32 1.64 4.75
N ASP A 63 1.26 0.82 5.80
CA ASP A 63 2.06 1.01 7.01
C ASP A 63 3.56 0.90 6.75
N LEU A 64 3.98 -0.10 5.94
CA LEU A 64 5.38 -0.26 5.55
C LEU A 64 5.87 0.95 4.75
N LEU A 65 5.09 1.43 3.77
CA LEU A 65 5.42 2.64 3.01
C LEU A 65 5.60 3.83 3.96
N ASN A 66 4.64 4.07 4.85
CA ASN A 66 4.72 5.16 5.82
C ASN A 66 5.91 5.06 6.76
N SER A 67 6.38 3.85 7.07
CA SER A 67 7.55 3.64 7.92
C SER A 67 8.87 4.06 7.26
N LEU A 68 8.94 4.09 5.93
CA LEU A 68 10.15 4.48 5.18
C LEU A 68 10.47 5.98 5.27
N ARG A 69 9.52 6.79 5.73
CA ARG A 69 9.67 8.25 5.91
C ARG A 69 9.79 8.67 7.37
N LYS A 70 9.83 7.72 8.31
CA LYS A 70 10.07 7.97 9.75
C LYS A 70 11.55 8.18 10.06
#